data_AF-A0AAW2P5L2-F1
#
_entry.id   AF-A0AAW2P5L2-F1
#
_cell.length_a   1.000
_cell.length_b   1.000
_cell.length_c   1.000
_cell.angle_alpha   90.00
_cell.angle_beta   90.00
_cell.angle_gamma   90.00
#
_symmetry.space_group_name_H-M   'P 1'
#
loop_
_entity.id
_entity.type
_entity.pdbx_description
1 polymer ?
#
loop_
_entity_poly.entity_id
_entity_poly.type
_entity_poly.pdbx_seq_one_letter_code
_entity_poly.pdbx_strand_id
1 'polypeptide(L)'
;MEKGSSSRVTTHHFNVNETANQSNSGSYNTLHRMEFPLFNGEDARAWIRRCTKYFQMIPIPEDQKVPLASIHMEGRAELWYQGHVEKRGEPPWSELIVAVLERFADF
;
A
#
# COMPACT_ATOMS: atom_id res chain seq x y z
N MET A 1 34.47 -5.96 23.34
CA MET A 1 33.07 -6.40 23.14
C MET A 1 32.80 -6.51 21.65
N GLU A 2 32.24 -7.65 21.24
CA GLU A 2 31.93 -8.02 19.86
C GLU A 2 30.72 -7.28 19.25
N LYS A 3 30.58 -7.43 17.93
CA LYS A 3 29.73 -6.70 16.99
C LYS A 3 28.38 -7.42 16.75
N GLY A 4 27.43 -6.70 16.13
CA GLY A 4 26.28 -7.25 15.39
C GLY A 4 24.96 -7.12 16.16
N SER A 5 23.80 -6.85 15.57
CA SER A 5 23.36 -6.73 14.18
C SER A 5 22.04 -5.95 14.22
N SER A 6 21.80 -5.01 13.30
CA SER A 6 20.45 -4.49 13.06
C SER A 6 20.03 -4.85 11.65
N SER A 7 18.81 -5.39 11.57
CA SER A 7 18.33 -6.33 10.58
C SER A 7 18.34 -5.81 9.15
N ARG A 8 18.62 -6.74 8.23
CA ARG A 8 18.49 -6.55 6.79
C ARG A 8 17.04 -6.24 6.43
N VAL A 9 16.80 -5.08 5.82
CA VAL A 9 15.58 -4.81 5.06
C VAL A 9 15.64 -5.65 3.79
N THR A 10 14.84 -6.70 3.72
CA THR A 10 14.67 -7.49 2.50
C THR A 10 13.66 -6.79 1.62
N THR A 11 14.15 -6.01 0.66
CA THR A 11 13.32 -5.50 -0.43
C THR A 11 12.92 -6.67 -1.31
N HIS A 12 11.64 -7.06 -1.26
CA HIS A 12 11.09 -8.06 -2.19
C HIS A 12 10.85 -7.38 -3.55
N HIS A 13 11.81 -7.52 -4.45
CA HIS A 13 11.62 -7.14 -5.85
C HIS A 13 10.69 -8.16 -6.52
N PHE A 14 9.46 -7.76 -6.84
CA PHE A 14 8.56 -8.56 -7.66
C PHE A 14 9.04 -8.55 -9.11
N ASN A 15 9.35 -9.74 -9.64
CA ASN A 15 9.78 -9.92 -11.03
C ASN A 15 8.57 -9.89 -11.97
N VAL A 16 8.42 -8.81 -12.74
CA VAL A 16 7.37 -8.68 -13.76
C VAL A 16 7.94 -9.20 -15.09
N ASN A 17 7.49 -10.37 -15.53
CA ASN A 17 7.83 -10.90 -16.85
C ASN A 17 7.29 -9.98 -17.96
N GLU A 18 8.16 -9.66 -18.91
CA GLU A 18 7.89 -8.97 -20.16
C GLU A 18 6.82 -9.67 -21.00
N THR A 19 5.79 -8.93 -21.39
CA THR A 19 5.15 -9.05 -22.72
C THR A 19 4.22 -7.86 -22.96
N ALA A 20 4.73 -6.77 -23.55
CA ALA A 20 3.90 -5.80 -24.27
C ALA A 20 4.74 -4.96 -25.23
N ASN A 21 4.87 -5.44 -26.47
CA ASN A 21 5.30 -4.64 -27.60
C ASN A 21 4.10 -3.78 -28.05
N GLN A 22 4.07 -2.50 -27.66
CA GLN A 22 3.21 -1.49 -28.27
C GLN A 22 3.74 -0.08 -27.94
N SER A 23 4.16 0.60 -29.00
CA SER A 23 4.67 1.97 -29.08
C SER A 23 3.71 3.00 -28.48
N ASN A 24 4.09 3.60 -27.34
CA ASN A 24 3.51 4.85 -26.83
C ASN A 24 4.48 5.66 -25.92
N SER A 25 5.47 6.31 -26.57
CA SER A 25 6.39 7.40 -26.12
C SER A 25 6.40 7.84 -24.65
N GLY A 26 5.21 8.22 -24.16
CA GLY A 26 5.00 9.02 -22.96
C GLY A 26 4.24 8.33 -21.83
N SER A 27 3.61 7.18 -22.06
CA SER A 27 2.79 6.50 -21.01
C SER A 27 3.56 5.42 -20.25
N TYR A 28 4.66 4.89 -20.82
CA TYR A 28 5.53 3.99 -20.08
C TYR A 28 6.32 4.75 -19.00
N ASN A 29 6.81 5.97 -19.29
CA ASN A 29 7.55 6.77 -18.31
C ASN A 29 6.77 7.04 -17.00
N THR A 30 5.44 7.11 -17.07
CA THR A 30 4.57 7.24 -15.89
C THR A 30 4.30 5.92 -15.17
N LEU A 31 4.38 4.78 -15.87
CA LEU A 31 4.24 3.44 -15.26
C LEU A 31 5.47 3.06 -14.42
N HIS A 32 6.67 3.53 -14.80
CA HIS A 32 7.92 3.19 -14.11
C HIS A 32 8.12 3.88 -12.76
N ARG A 33 7.24 4.81 -12.37
CA ARG A 33 7.40 5.64 -11.16
C ARG A 33 6.13 5.79 -10.32
N MET A 34 5.19 4.85 -10.44
CA MET A 34 4.08 4.79 -9.50
C MET A 34 4.53 4.03 -8.26
N GLU A 35 4.86 4.79 -7.23
CA GLU A 35 5.07 4.28 -5.88
C GLU A 35 3.71 4.10 -5.20
N PHE A 36 3.60 3.05 -4.38
CA PHE A 36 2.41 2.86 -3.57
C PHE A 36 2.34 3.98 -2.50
N PRO A 37 1.19 4.61 -2.27
CA PRO A 37 1.10 5.76 -1.39
C PRO A 37 1.31 5.38 0.09
N LEU A 38 2.18 6.12 0.77
CA LEU A 38 2.34 6.06 2.23
C LEU A 38 1.15 6.66 2.96
N PHE A 39 0.87 6.16 4.17
CA PHE A 39 -0.19 6.65 5.04
C PHE A 39 0.27 6.77 6.49
N ASN A 40 0.42 8.02 6.95
CA ASN A 40 0.73 8.36 8.33
C ASN A 40 -0.53 8.65 9.18
N GLY A 41 -1.73 8.54 8.59
CA GLY A 41 -3.00 8.90 9.23
C GLY A 41 -3.59 10.24 8.79
N GLU A 42 -2.92 10.98 7.91
CA GLU A 42 -3.41 12.26 7.37
C GLU A 42 -4.08 12.09 6.00
N ASP A 43 -5.03 12.97 5.68
CA ASP A 43 -5.72 13.02 4.39
C ASP A 43 -6.26 11.66 3.91
N ALA A 44 -6.91 10.90 4.79
CA ALA A 44 -7.39 9.54 4.52
C ALA A 44 -8.15 9.40 3.19
N ARG A 45 -9.01 10.38 2.88
CA ARG A 45 -9.75 10.42 1.60
C ARG A 45 -8.82 10.49 0.39
N ALA A 46 -7.75 11.29 0.46
CA ALA A 46 -6.78 11.40 -0.61
C ALA A 46 -5.92 10.14 -0.73
N TRP A 47 -5.53 9.54 0.39
CA TRP A 47 -4.80 8.28 0.41
C TRP A 47 -5.59 7.16 -0.28
N ILE A 48 -6.86 6.95 0.10
CA ILE A 48 -7.74 5.94 -0.53
C ILE A 48 -7.86 6.17 -2.05
N ARG A 49 -8.07 7.42 -2.49
CA ARG A 49 -8.14 7.72 -3.93
C ARG A 49 -6.86 7.34 -4.67
N ARG A 50 -5.68 7.56 -4.06
CA ARG A 50 -4.38 7.18 -4.64
C ARG A 50 -4.21 5.66 -4.68
N CYS A 51 -4.56 4.93 -3.62
CA CYS A 51 -4.56 3.46 -3.61
C CYS A 51 -5.47 2.88 -4.70
N THR A 52 -6.71 3.39 -4.82
CA THR A 52 -7.64 2.95 -5.86
C THR A 52 -7.07 3.17 -7.26
N LYS A 53 -6.46 4.33 -7.52
CA LYS A 53 -5.81 4.61 -8.81
C LYS A 53 -4.63 3.67 -9.06
N TYR A 54 -3.82 3.39 -8.04
CA TYR A 54 -2.70 2.43 -8.14
C TYR A 54 -3.22 1.05 -8.55
N PHE A 55 -4.24 0.52 -7.88
CA PHE A 55 -4.83 -0.79 -8.19
C PHE A 55 -5.54 -0.88 -9.55
N GLN A 56 -5.98 0.26 -10.10
CA GLN A 56 -6.53 0.32 -11.45
C GLN A 56 -5.43 0.26 -12.52
N MET A 57 -4.25 0.78 -12.21
CA MET A 57 -3.12 0.84 -13.16
C MET A 57 -2.22 -0.38 -13.07
N ILE A 58 -2.11 -0.98 -11.90
CA ILE A 58 -1.31 -2.17 -11.62
C ILE A 58 -2.28 -3.26 -11.12
N PRO A 59 -2.45 -4.37 -11.87
CA PRO A 59 -3.33 -5.45 -11.46
C PRO A 59 -2.82 -6.08 -10.16
N ILE A 60 -3.48 -5.79 -9.05
CA ILE A 60 -3.22 -6.40 -7.75
C ILE A 60 -4.40 -7.31 -7.41
N PRO A 61 -4.16 -8.62 -7.12
CA PRO A 61 -5.20 -9.52 -6.63
C PRO A 61 -5.91 -8.96 -5.40
N GLU A 62 -7.22 -9.21 -5.27
CA GLU A 62 -8.04 -8.62 -4.20
C GLU A 62 -7.50 -8.94 -2.80
N ASP A 63 -7.02 -10.17 -2.61
CA ASP A 63 -6.40 -10.67 -1.38
C ASP A 63 -5.03 -10.05 -1.06
N GLN A 64 -4.37 -9.43 -2.05
CA GLN A 64 -3.06 -8.78 -1.87
C GLN A 64 -3.16 -7.27 -1.64
N LYS A 65 -4.35 -6.66 -1.83
CA LYS A 65 -4.52 -5.20 -1.66
C LYS A 65 -4.29 -4.74 -0.23
N VAL A 66 -4.83 -5.46 0.74
CA VAL A 66 -4.73 -5.12 2.16
C VAL A 66 -3.31 -5.37 2.69
N PRO A 67 -2.67 -6.53 2.42
CA PRO A 67 -1.25 -6.72 2.72
C PRO A 67 -0.38 -5.60 2.14
N LEU A 68 -0.56 -5.23 0.87
CA LEU A 68 0.22 -4.16 0.24
C LEU A 68 -0.04 -2.78 0.88
N ALA A 69 -1.28 -2.47 1.22
CA ALA A 69 -1.62 -1.20 1.86
C ALA A 69 -1.05 -1.11 3.28
N SER A 70 -1.09 -2.20 4.05
CA SER A 70 -0.65 -2.24 5.44
C SER A 70 0.85 -1.97 5.61
N ILE A 71 1.70 -2.50 4.73
CA ILE A 71 3.15 -2.26 4.78
C ILE A 71 3.54 -0.81 4.45
N HIS A 72 2.62 -0.02 3.88
CA HIS A 72 2.80 1.41 3.58
C HIS A 72 2.06 2.31 4.59
N MET A 73 1.50 1.73 5.66
CA MET A 73 1.06 2.51 6.81
C MET A 73 2.24 2.77 7.74
N GLU A 74 2.30 3.98 8.30
CA GLU A 74 3.37 4.39 9.20
C GLU A 74 2.83 5.17 10.40
N GLY A 75 3.62 5.20 11.47
CA GLY A 75 3.31 5.97 12.68
C GLY A 75 1.96 5.59 13.28
N ARG A 76 1.07 6.57 13.45
CA ARG A 76 -0.23 6.35 14.10
C ARG A 76 -1.20 5.47 13.28
N ALA A 77 -1.03 5.41 11.96
CA ALA A 77 -1.84 4.56 11.11
C ALA A 77 -1.46 3.09 11.26
N GLU A 78 -0.16 2.80 11.28
CA GLU A 78 0.39 1.45 11.50
C GLU A 78 -0.07 0.88 12.85
N LEU A 79 0.12 1.64 13.94
CA LEU A 79 -0.29 1.23 15.28
C LEU A 79 -1.80 0.96 15.38
N TRP A 80 -2.61 1.77 14.71
CA TRP A 80 -4.06 1.55 14.66
C TRP A 80 -4.41 0.29 13.88
N TYR A 81 -3.77 0.06 12.73
CA TYR A 81 -4.05 -1.10 11.88
C TYR A 81 -3.71 -2.40 12.61
N GLN A 82 -2.56 -2.48 13.27
CA GLN A 82 -2.17 -3.64 14.08
C GLN A 82 -3.24 -3.96 15.13
N GLY A 83 -3.68 -2.97 15.91
CA GLY A 83 -4.73 -3.15 16.91
C GLY A 83 -6.13 -3.43 16.32
N HIS A 84 -6.40 -3.02 15.08
CA HIS A 84 -7.64 -3.35 14.36
C HIS A 84 -7.65 -4.83 13.97
N VAL A 85 -6.57 -5.31 13.36
CA VAL A 85 -6.43 -6.69 12.88
C VAL A 85 -6.38 -7.68 14.05
N GLU A 86 -5.69 -7.37 15.15
CA GLU A 86 -5.68 -8.21 16.36
C GLU A 86 -7.10 -8.49 16.90
N LYS A 87 -8.01 -7.52 16.75
CA LYS A 87 -9.37 -7.61 17.31
C LYS A 87 -10.38 -8.23 16.34
N ARG A 88 -10.18 -8.06 15.03
CA ARG A 88 -11.20 -8.34 14.01
C ARG A 88 -10.74 -9.29 12.90
N GLY A 89 -9.46 -9.63 12.87
CA GLY A 89 -8.82 -10.25 11.71
C GLY A 89 -8.54 -9.23 10.60
N GLU A 90 -7.88 -9.68 9.54
CA GLU A 90 -7.61 -8.86 8.36
C GLU A 90 -8.91 -8.66 7.56
N PRO A 91 -9.40 -7.42 7.39
CA PRO A 91 -10.64 -7.17 6.66
C PRO A 91 -10.41 -7.19 5.15
N PRO A 92 -11.45 -7.44 4.33
CA PRO A 92 -11.36 -7.19 2.90
C PRO A 92 -11.13 -5.70 2.61
N TRP A 93 -10.55 -5.38 1.44
CA TRP A 93 -10.17 -4.01 1.07
C TRP A 93 -11.32 -2.99 1.20
N SER A 94 -12.54 -3.38 0.81
CA SER A 94 -13.74 -2.53 0.94
C SER A 94 -14.05 -2.14 2.38
N GLU A 95 -13.85 -3.05 3.33
CA GLU A 95 -14.08 -2.79 4.75
C GLU A 95 -12.93 -1.98 5.36
N LEU A 96 -11.69 -2.22 4.93
CA LEU A 96 -10.56 -1.41 5.34
C LEU A 96 -10.74 0.07 4.95
N ILE A 97 -11.27 0.35 3.76
CA ILE A 97 -11.60 1.72 3.32
C ILE A 97 -12.52 2.42 4.33
N VAL A 98 -13.61 1.74 4.73
CA VAL A 98 -14.59 2.28 5.67
C VAL A 98 -13.92 2.54 7.02
N ALA A 99 -13.20 1.55 7.56
CA ALA A 99 -12.52 1.65 8.84
C ALA A 99 -11.48 2.79 8.87
N VAL A 100 -10.72 2.98 7.79
CA VAL A 100 -9.74 4.08 7.65
C VAL A 100 -10.45 5.43 7.62
N LEU A 101 -11.55 5.56 6.86
CA LEU A 101 -12.31 6.80 6.81
C LEU A 101 -12.94 7.14 8.17
N GLU A 102 -13.55 6.17 8.85
CA GLU A 102 -14.10 6.38 10.20
C GLU A 102 -13.04 6.82 11.21
N ARG A 103 -11.80 6.33 11.06
CA ARG A 103 -10.72 6.61 12.01
C ARG A 103 -9.99 7.93 11.76
N PHE A 104 -9.78 8.28 10.50
CA PHE A 104 -8.82 9.31 10.06
C PHE A 104 -9.40 10.36 9.11
N ALA A 105 -10.66 10.27 8.70
CA ALA A 105 -11.26 11.35 7.92
C ALA A 105 -11.67 12.50 8.85
N ASP A 106 -10.99 13.64 8.72
CA ASP A 106 -11.45 14.87 9.37
C ASP A 106 -12.82 15.30 8.78
N PHE A 107 -13.62 15.97 9.62
CA PHE A 107 -14.90 16.59 9.28
C PHE A 107 -14.74 18.06 8.90
#